data_AF-A0A484MHQ6-F1
#
_entry.id   AF-A0A484MHQ6-F1
#
_cell.length_a   1.000
_cell.length_b   1.000
_cell.length_c   1.000
_cell.angle_alpha   90.00
_cell.angle_beta   90.00
_cell.angle_gamma   90.00
#
_symmetry.space_group_name_H-M   'P 1'
#
loop_
_entity.id
_entity.type
_entity.pdbx_description
1 polymer ?
#
loop_
_entity_poly.entity_id
_entity_poly.type
_entity_poly.pdbx_seq_one_letter_code
_entity_poly.pdbx_strand_id
1 'polypeptide(L)'
;MGAAVGTLNAVDIAINGFNKAVAGKNPACPVTAFLFASPRVGDTNFKKCISGLQSTLHILRVRNAFDIVPNYPPISFADAGVELGIDTTKSEYLKCPGDPTAWHSLEAYLHGVAGCQGAKGGFKVEKGVRDIALVNKHLDALKDEYCVPVSWWVEKNNGMVQQGDGSWVLMDHDRDEDAD
;
A
#
# COMPACT_ATOMS: atom_id res chain seq x y z
N MET A 1 -3.29 1.81 7.62
CA MET A 1 -3.92 0.73 8.44
C MET A 1 -3.58 -0.67 7.94
N GLY A 2 -3.94 -1.04 6.70
CA GLY A 2 -3.69 -2.39 6.16
C GLY A 2 -2.23 -2.86 6.28
N ALA A 3 -1.26 -1.95 6.13
CA ALA A 3 0.16 -2.28 6.29
C ALA A 3 0.56 -2.70 7.73
N ALA A 4 -0.07 -2.13 8.76
CA ALA A 4 0.16 -2.53 10.15
C ALA A 4 -0.36 -3.95 10.40
N VAL A 5 -1.58 -4.23 9.93
CA VAL A 5 -2.20 -5.57 10.00
C VAL A 5 -1.38 -6.58 9.21
N GLY A 6 -0.91 -6.22 8.01
CA GLY A 6 -0.03 -7.05 7.20
C GLY A 6 1.27 -7.42 7.92
N THR A 7 1.87 -6.46 8.64
CA THR A 7 3.04 -6.74 9.50
C THR A 7 2.71 -7.77 10.58
N LEU A 8 1.64 -7.55 11.34
CA LEU A 8 1.25 -8.44 12.45
C LEU A 8 0.94 -9.85 11.94
N ASN A 9 0.13 -9.97 10.89
CA ASN A 9 -0.24 -11.25 10.31
C ASN A 9 0.97 -12.02 9.77
N ALA A 10 1.90 -11.34 9.08
CA ALA A 10 3.10 -12.00 8.57
C ALA A 10 3.98 -12.55 9.70
N VAL A 11 4.13 -11.79 10.80
CA VAL A 11 4.85 -12.25 11.99
C VAL A 11 4.13 -13.40 12.66
N ASP A 12 2.81 -13.30 12.84
CA ASP A 12 1.98 -14.33 13.48
C ASP A 12 2.07 -15.67 12.74
N ILE A 13 1.94 -15.65 11.42
CA ILE A 13 2.09 -16.83 10.56
C ILE A 13 3.49 -17.46 10.74
N ALA A 14 4.54 -16.65 10.72
CA ALA A 14 5.91 -17.14 10.79
C ALA A 14 6.30 -17.66 12.17
N ILE A 15 5.90 -16.97 13.25
CA ILE A 15 6.28 -17.31 14.62
C ILE A 15 5.53 -18.55 15.11
N ASN A 16 4.23 -18.65 14.81
CA ASN A 16 3.41 -19.80 15.20
C ASN A 16 3.54 -20.98 14.21
N GLY A 17 4.26 -20.79 13.11
CA GLY A 17 4.52 -21.85 12.14
C GLY A 17 3.29 -22.25 11.33
N PHE A 18 2.33 -21.34 11.14
CA PHE A 18 1.17 -21.56 10.26
C PHE A 18 1.57 -21.68 8.78
N ASN A 19 2.80 -21.28 8.44
CA ASN A 19 3.43 -21.52 7.13
C ASN A 19 4.04 -22.93 6.97
N LYS A 20 3.77 -23.86 7.89
CA LYS A 20 4.21 -25.27 7.80
C LYS A 20 3.04 -26.15 7.39
N ALA A 21 3.28 -27.12 6.51
CA ALA A 21 2.27 -28.11 6.15
C ALA A 21 1.95 -29.02 7.37
N VAL A 22 0.67 -29.34 7.55
CA VAL A 22 0.11 -30.14 8.67
C VAL A 22 0.79 -31.52 8.84
N ALA A 23 1.43 -32.03 7.79
CA ALA A 23 2.04 -33.36 7.75
C ALA A 23 3.58 -33.39 7.95
N GLY A 24 4.19 -32.35 8.55
CA GLY A 24 5.52 -32.38 9.18
C GLY A 24 6.74 -32.73 8.32
N LYS A 25 6.58 -32.99 7.02
CA LYS A 25 7.67 -33.44 6.12
C LYS A 25 8.27 -32.33 5.25
N ASN A 26 7.60 -31.18 5.13
CA ASN A 26 8.08 -30.09 4.28
C ASN A 26 8.60 -28.91 5.12
N PRO A 27 9.68 -28.25 4.69
CA PRO A 27 10.16 -27.03 5.33
C PRO A 27 9.08 -25.94 5.26
N ALA A 28 9.12 -25.02 6.24
CA ALA A 28 8.20 -23.89 6.28
C ALA A 28 8.32 -23.04 4.99
N CYS A 29 7.19 -22.63 4.41
CA CYS A 29 7.23 -21.77 3.22
C CYS A 29 7.61 -20.32 3.61
N PRO A 30 8.31 -19.58 2.73
CA PRO A 30 8.63 -18.17 3.00
C PRO A 30 7.36 -17.33 3.14
N VAL A 31 7.36 -16.43 4.13
CA VAL A 31 6.32 -15.41 4.33
C VAL A 31 6.94 -14.06 3.99
N THR A 32 6.36 -13.36 3.00
CA THR A 32 6.84 -12.04 2.57
C THR A 32 5.72 -11.01 2.64
N ALA A 33 5.98 -9.87 3.27
CA ALA A 33 5.06 -8.75 3.35
C ALA A 33 5.62 -7.52 2.60
N PHE A 34 4.86 -7.03 1.62
CA PHE A 34 5.11 -5.75 0.94
C PHE A 34 4.15 -4.71 1.49
N LEU A 35 4.70 -3.72 2.19
CA LEU A 35 3.93 -2.81 3.02
C LEU A 35 4.17 -1.37 2.55
N PHE A 36 3.10 -0.66 2.23
CA PHE A 36 3.15 0.74 1.84
C PHE A 36 2.67 1.62 2.98
N ALA A 37 3.36 2.75 3.21
CA ALA A 37 2.98 3.73 4.22
C ALA A 37 2.79 3.11 5.63
N SER A 38 3.61 2.11 5.96
CA SER A 38 3.42 1.31 7.16
C SER A 38 3.78 2.12 8.41
N PRO A 39 2.85 2.36 9.35
CA PRO A 39 3.20 2.89 10.65
C PRO A 39 4.02 1.84 11.42
N ARG A 40 4.67 2.27 12.50
CA ARG A 40 5.35 1.34 13.40
C ARG A 40 4.32 0.51 14.16
N VAL A 41 4.64 -0.77 14.34
CA VAL A 41 3.68 -1.78 14.83
C VAL A 41 4.02 -2.32 16.21
N GLY A 42 5.30 -2.51 16.50
CA GLY A 42 5.74 -3.05 17.78
C GLY A 42 6.99 -2.35 18.31
N ASP A 43 7.37 -2.74 19.52
CA ASP A 43 8.52 -2.21 20.24
C ASP A 43 9.85 -2.81 19.75
N THR A 44 10.92 -2.57 20.50
CA THR A 44 12.24 -3.14 20.21
C THR A 44 12.26 -4.68 20.32
N ASN A 45 11.44 -5.27 21.18
CA ASN A 45 11.35 -6.73 21.31
C ASN A 45 10.66 -7.34 20.09
N PHE A 46 9.62 -6.69 19.57
CA PHE A 46 8.98 -7.08 18.31
C PHE A 46 9.97 -7.03 17.14
N LYS A 47 10.79 -5.97 17.04
CA LYS A 47 11.87 -5.88 16.04
C LYS A 47 12.88 -7.02 16.17
N LYS A 48 13.29 -7.36 17.40
CA LYS A 48 14.20 -8.49 17.67
C LYS A 48 13.58 -9.83 17.24
N CYS A 49 12.28 -10.03 17.53
CA CYS A 49 11.54 -11.21 17.09
C CYS A 49 11.56 -11.36 15.56
N ILE A 50 11.24 -10.30 14.81
CA ILE A 50 11.31 -10.29 13.34
C ILE A 50 12.73 -10.64 12.87
N SER A 51 13.75 -10.08 13.51
CA SER A 51 15.16 -10.35 13.17
C SER A 51 15.54 -11.82 13.39
N GLY A 52 14.96 -12.48 14.41
CA GLY A 52 15.14 -13.91 14.66
C GLY A 52 14.44 -14.82 13.64
N LEU A 53 13.49 -14.30 12.86
CA LEU A 53 12.73 -15.05 11.86
C LEU A 53 13.23 -14.85 10.42
N GLN A 54 14.41 -14.25 10.22
CA GLN A 54 14.92 -13.89 8.90
C GLN A 54 15.08 -15.05 7.91
N SER A 55 15.15 -16.30 8.37
CA SER A 55 15.17 -17.47 7.48
C SER A 55 13.83 -17.76 6.80
N THR A 56 12.72 -17.24 7.33
CA THR A 56 11.35 -17.56 6.86
C THR A 56 10.48 -16.32 6.65
N LEU A 57 10.78 -15.20 7.32
CA LEU A 57 10.00 -13.96 7.26
C LEU A 57 10.80 -12.85 6.60
N HIS A 58 10.21 -12.21 5.58
CA HIS A 58 10.77 -11.06 4.88
C HIS A 58 9.75 -9.92 4.87
N ILE A 59 10.17 -8.72 5.28
CA ILE A 59 9.29 -7.54 5.32
C ILE A 59 9.98 -6.43 4.55
N LEU A 60 9.31 -5.94 3.51
CA LEU A 60 9.70 -4.74 2.77
C LEU A 60 8.69 -3.63 3.05
N ARG A 61 9.18 -2.52 3.61
CA ARG A 61 8.40 -1.30 3.86
C ARG A 61 8.77 -0.24 2.85
N VAL A 62 7.82 0.16 2.02
CA VAL A 62 7.97 1.31 1.14
C VAL A 62 7.60 2.57 1.92
N ARG A 63 8.49 3.56 1.94
CA ARG A 63 8.33 4.83 2.67
C ARG A 63 8.49 6.00 1.73
N ASN A 64 7.48 6.87 1.66
CA ASN A 64 7.55 8.11 0.90
C ASN A 64 8.15 9.23 1.77
N ALA A 65 9.07 10.01 1.21
CA ALA A 65 9.91 10.96 1.97
C ALA A 65 9.12 11.97 2.81
N PHE A 66 7.98 12.45 2.29
CA PHE A 66 7.13 13.45 2.94
C PHE A 66 5.89 12.86 3.63
N ASP A 67 5.67 11.55 3.53
CA ASP A 67 4.62 10.90 4.31
C ASP A 67 5.05 10.75 5.76
N ILE A 68 4.27 11.35 6.66
CA ILE A 68 4.54 11.34 8.10
C ILE A 68 4.05 10.07 8.79
N VAL A 69 3.09 9.34 8.22
CA VAL A 69 2.43 8.20 8.88
C VAL A 69 3.41 7.10 9.29
N PRO A 70 4.43 6.74 8.48
CA PRO A 70 5.45 5.78 8.88
C PRO A 70 6.23 6.14 10.15
N ASN A 71 6.21 7.41 10.58
CA ASN A 71 6.90 7.86 11.80
C ASN A 71 6.06 7.64 13.08
N TYR A 72 4.80 7.20 12.95
CA TYR A 72 3.90 6.98 14.08
C TYR A 72 3.77 5.51 14.45
N PRO A 73 3.63 5.18 15.74
CA PRO A 73 3.80 6.09 16.89
C PRO A 73 5.29 6.45 17.10
N PRO A 74 5.61 7.67 17.57
CA PRO A 74 6.99 8.14 17.67
C PRO A 74 7.78 7.59 18.86
N ILE A 75 7.11 7.18 19.94
CA ILE A 75 7.73 6.81 21.22
C ILE A 75 7.49 5.34 21.50
N SER A 76 8.52 4.60 21.92
CA SER A 76 8.46 3.17 22.30
C SER A 76 8.14 2.17 21.19
N PHE A 77 8.05 2.61 19.94
CA PHE A 77 7.91 1.74 18.77
C PHE A 77 9.16 1.75 17.91
N ALA A 78 9.41 0.65 17.20
CA ALA A 78 10.59 0.47 16.38
C ALA A 78 10.24 0.07 14.94
N ASP A 79 11.03 0.60 14.00
CA ASP A 79 11.01 0.18 12.61
C ASP A 79 11.59 -1.23 12.45
N ALA A 80 10.82 -2.13 11.83
CA ALA A 80 11.18 -3.52 11.60
C ALA A 80 11.02 -3.92 10.13
N GLY A 81 11.90 -4.80 9.64
CA GLY A 81 12.03 -5.13 8.22
C GLY A 81 13.00 -4.21 7.46
N VAL A 82 13.07 -4.39 6.15
CA VAL A 82 13.89 -3.60 5.23
C VAL A 82 13.06 -2.43 4.69
N GLU A 83 13.68 -1.25 4.56
CA GLU A 83 13.01 -0.06 4.04
C GLU A 83 13.45 0.23 2.60
N LEU A 84 12.46 0.51 1.74
CA LEU A 84 12.63 1.09 0.42
C LEU A 84 12.13 2.54 0.45
N GLY A 85 13.06 3.49 0.47
CA GLY A 85 12.74 4.91 0.42
C GLY A 85 12.43 5.38 -1.01
N ILE A 86 11.29 6.04 -1.17
CA ILE A 86 10.88 6.74 -2.39
C ILE A 86 10.67 8.23 -2.10
N ASP A 87 10.74 9.05 -3.14
CA ASP A 87 10.49 10.49 -3.04
C ASP A 87 9.63 10.93 -4.22
N THR A 88 8.32 11.06 -3.97
CA THR A 88 7.37 11.47 -4.99
C THR A 88 7.48 12.94 -5.37
N THR A 89 8.17 13.77 -4.56
CA THR A 89 8.35 15.21 -4.89
C THR A 89 9.26 15.43 -6.10
N LYS A 90 10.05 14.41 -6.45
CA LYS A 90 10.88 14.41 -7.66
C LYS A 90 10.10 14.17 -8.95
N SER A 91 8.83 13.75 -8.86
CA SER A 91 7.99 13.49 -10.02
C SER A 91 7.59 14.78 -10.72
N GLU A 92 7.86 14.88 -12.02
CA GLU A 92 7.37 16.00 -12.83
C GLU A 92 5.84 15.99 -13.01
N TYR A 93 5.18 14.84 -12.80
CA TYR A 93 3.73 14.69 -13.00
C TYR A 93 2.86 15.21 -11.84
N LEU A 94 3.42 15.27 -10.63
CA LEU A 94 2.64 15.55 -9.42
C LEU A 94 2.63 17.05 -9.11
N LYS A 95 1.55 17.52 -8.47
CA LYS A 95 1.49 18.88 -7.93
C LYS A 95 2.59 19.09 -6.88
N CYS A 96 3.25 20.25 -6.93
CA CYS A 96 4.30 20.63 -5.99
C CYS A 96 4.14 22.11 -5.57
N PRO A 97 3.99 22.42 -4.27
CA PRO A 97 3.93 21.47 -3.15
C PRO A 97 2.67 20.59 -3.20
N GLY A 98 2.80 19.34 -2.72
CA GLY A 98 1.66 18.46 -2.45
C GLY A 98 1.12 18.64 -1.04
N ASP A 99 0.21 17.76 -0.61
CA ASP A 99 -0.38 17.75 0.72
C ASP A 99 -0.25 16.37 1.43
N PRO A 100 -0.51 16.28 2.74
CA PRO A 100 -0.39 15.02 3.49
C PRO A 100 -1.24 13.86 2.94
N THR A 101 -2.41 14.15 2.37
CA THR A 101 -3.28 13.12 1.77
C THR A 101 -2.66 12.58 0.49
N ALA A 102 -2.12 13.45 -0.36
CA ALA A 102 -1.41 13.07 -1.57
C ALA A 102 -0.14 12.26 -1.25
N TRP A 103 0.64 12.67 -0.25
CA TRP A 103 1.86 11.94 0.15
C TRP A 103 1.58 10.56 0.74
N HIS A 104 0.43 10.40 1.42
CA HIS A 104 0.01 9.16 2.06
C HIS A 104 -0.81 8.23 1.15
N SER A 105 -1.19 8.67 -0.04
CA SER A 105 -2.01 7.88 -0.97
C SER A 105 -1.28 6.67 -1.53
N LEU A 106 -1.93 5.50 -1.52
CA LEU A 106 -1.38 4.28 -2.12
C LEU A 106 -1.01 4.48 -3.60
N GLU A 107 -1.84 5.19 -4.36
CA GLU A 107 -1.57 5.39 -5.79
C GLU A 107 -0.36 6.31 -6.03
N ALA A 108 -0.09 7.25 -5.11
CA ALA A 108 1.13 8.06 -5.11
C ALA A 108 2.36 7.23 -4.74
N TYR A 109 2.23 6.30 -3.77
CA TYR A 109 3.28 5.35 -3.44
C TYR A 109 3.65 4.46 -4.63
N LEU A 110 2.65 3.89 -5.31
CA LEU A 110 2.87 3.04 -6.49
C LEU A 110 3.45 3.84 -7.66
N HIS A 111 3.02 5.09 -7.84
CA HIS A 111 3.65 6.03 -8.78
C HIS A 111 5.11 6.27 -8.45
N GLY A 112 5.41 6.48 -7.17
CA GLY A 112 6.78 6.65 -6.68
C GLY A 112 7.65 5.43 -6.94
N VAL A 113 7.15 4.22 -6.67
CA VAL A 113 7.87 2.97 -7.00
C VAL A 113 8.13 2.84 -8.50
N ALA A 114 7.15 3.17 -9.34
CA ALA A 114 7.28 3.09 -10.79
C ALA A 114 8.30 4.08 -11.38
N GLY A 115 8.53 5.21 -10.70
CA GLY A 115 9.41 6.27 -11.18
C GLY A 115 10.74 6.42 -10.47
N CYS A 116 10.93 5.85 -9.28
CA CYS A 116 12.12 6.10 -8.48
C CYS A 116 13.38 5.47 -9.12
N GLN A 117 14.47 6.23 -9.14
CA GLN A 117 15.79 5.75 -9.60
C GLN A 117 16.79 5.66 -8.44
N GLY A 118 16.30 5.36 -7.23
CA GLY A 118 17.07 5.31 -6.00
C GLY A 118 17.29 6.67 -5.32
N ALA A 119 17.90 6.65 -4.13
CA ALA A 119 18.00 7.83 -3.26
C ALA A 119 18.72 9.03 -3.91
N LYS A 120 19.78 8.77 -4.68
CA LYS A 120 20.56 9.78 -5.42
C LYS A 120 20.13 9.95 -6.88
N GLY A 121 19.15 9.17 -7.33
CA GLY A 121 18.66 9.21 -8.70
C GLY A 121 17.57 10.26 -8.91
N GLY A 122 17.21 10.41 -10.18
CA GLY A 122 16.07 11.20 -10.62
C GLY A 122 14.75 10.46 -10.47
N PHE A 123 13.78 10.90 -11.27
CA PHE A 123 12.47 10.29 -11.36
C PHE A 123 12.08 10.12 -12.81
N LYS A 124 11.73 8.90 -13.21
CA LYS A 124 11.25 8.61 -14.56
C LYS A 124 10.38 7.36 -14.54
N VAL A 125 9.11 7.52 -14.89
CA VAL A 125 8.21 6.38 -15.09
C VAL A 125 8.46 5.81 -16.48
N GLU A 126 8.89 4.54 -16.56
CA GLU A 126 9.10 3.88 -17.85
C GLU A 126 7.79 3.64 -18.58
N LYS A 127 7.81 3.79 -19.91
CA LYS A 127 6.61 3.67 -20.75
C LYS A 127 5.99 2.27 -20.61
N GLY A 128 4.69 2.22 -20.36
CA GLY A 128 3.93 0.97 -20.24
C GLY A 128 4.02 0.31 -18.86
N VAL A 129 4.78 0.87 -17.92
CA VAL A 129 4.85 0.34 -16.54
C VAL A 129 3.62 0.73 -15.72
N ARG A 130 3.20 2.00 -15.82
CA ARG A 130 2.10 2.53 -15.02
C ARG A 130 1.53 3.80 -15.64
N ASP A 131 0.20 3.90 -15.66
CA ASP A 131 -0.49 5.11 -16.07
C ASP A 131 -0.52 6.13 -14.92
N ILE A 132 -0.16 7.38 -15.21
CA ILE A 132 -0.18 8.47 -14.24
C ILE A 132 -1.60 8.76 -13.75
N ALA A 133 -2.62 8.53 -14.57
CA ALA A 133 -4.03 8.83 -14.24
C ALA A 133 -4.52 8.10 -13.00
N LEU A 134 -3.91 6.95 -12.66
CA LEU A 134 -4.23 6.18 -11.44
C LEU A 134 -3.99 6.99 -10.15
N VAL A 135 -3.09 7.98 -10.17
CA VAL A 135 -2.84 8.85 -9.02
C VAL A 135 -4.09 9.61 -8.59
N ASN A 136 -4.94 10.02 -9.54
CA ASN A 136 -6.15 10.80 -9.26
C ASN A 136 -7.39 9.94 -8.94
N LYS A 137 -7.24 8.63 -8.69
CA LYS A 137 -8.40 7.76 -8.36
C LYS A 137 -9.30 8.37 -7.28
N HIS A 138 -8.69 8.87 -6.20
CA HIS A 138 -9.41 9.44 -5.05
C HIS A 138 -8.95 10.86 -4.69
N LEU A 139 -8.11 11.47 -5.53
CA LEU A 139 -7.42 12.72 -5.20
C LEU A 139 -7.30 13.62 -6.43
N ASP A 140 -6.85 14.84 -6.15
CA ASP A 140 -6.40 15.83 -7.12
C ASP A 140 -4.89 16.08 -6.97
N ALA A 141 -4.09 15.06 -7.31
CA ALA A 141 -2.64 15.05 -7.02
C ALA A 141 -1.76 15.21 -8.27
N LEU A 142 -2.28 14.97 -9.48
CA LEU A 142 -1.60 15.26 -10.75
C LEU A 142 -1.72 16.73 -11.11
N LYS A 143 -0.71 17.29 -11.79
CA LYS A 143 -0.81 18.67 -12.33
C LYS A 143 -1.98 18.79 -13.32
N ASP A 144 -2.64 19.94 -13.28
CA ASP A 144 -3.84 20.21 -14.08
C ASP A 144 -3.56 20.15 -15.61
N GLU A 145 -2.32 20.39 -16.04
CA GLU A 145 -1.88 20.32 -17.43
C GLU A 145 -2.02 18.93 -18.08
N TYR A 146 -2.14 17.87 -17.27
CA TYR A 146 -2.38 16.51 -17.75
C TYR A 146 -3.86 16.19 -17.97
N CYS A 147 -4.78 17.11 -17.61
CA CYS A 147 -6.22 17.01 -17.88
C CYS A 147 -6.88 15.71 -17.37
N VAL A 148 -6.34 15.11 -16.29
CA VAL A 148 -6.94 13.93 -15.66
C VAL A 148 -7.98 14.39 -14.64
N PRO A 149 -9.24 13.91 -14.72
CA PRO A 149 -10.27 14.29 -13.76
C PRO A 149 -9.87 13.97 -12.32
N VAL A 150 -10.28 14.81 -11.39
CA VAL A 150 -10.05 14.64 -9.95
C VAL A 150 -10.96 13.54 -9.40
N SER A 151 -10.46 12.75 -8.46
CA SER A 151 -11.25 11.72 -7.73
C SER A 151 -12.18 10.91 -8.62
N TRP A 152 -11.65 10.44 -9.75
CA TRP A 152 -12.47 9.89 -10.82
C TRP A 152 -13.00 8.49 -10.51
N TRP A 153 -12.45 7.79 -9.52
CA TRP A 153 -12.88 6.45 -9.17
C TRP A 153 -14.22 6.51 -8.45
N VAL A 154 -15.28 6.18 -9.18
CA VAL A 154 -16.64 6.10 -8.68
C VAL A 154 -17.42 5.08 -9.48
N GLU A 155 -18.31 4.34 -8.81
CA GLU A 155 -19.22 3.42 -9.50
C GLU A 155 -20.11 4.18 -10.47
N LYS A 156 -20.46 3.53 -11.58
CA LYS A 156 -21.38 4.10 -12.55
C LYS A 156 -22.67 4.51 -11.84
N ASN A 157 -23.08 5.77 -12.01
CA ASN A 157 -24.27 6.34 -11.35
C ASN A 157 -24.24 6.18 -9.80
N ASN A 158 -23.06 6.12 -9.18
CA ASN A 158 -22.88 5.83 -7.75
C ASN A 158 -23.57 4.53 -7.29
N GLY A 159 -23.60 3.50 -8.15
CA GLY A 159 -24.24 2.21 -7.84
C GLY A 159 -25.76 2.19 -8.04
N MET A 160 -26.37 3.29 -8.48
CA MET A 160 -27.80 3.29 -8.83
C MET A 160 -28.01 2.58 -10.16
N VAL A 161 -28.91 1.59 -10.18
CA VAL A 161 -29.24 0.79 -11.37
C VAL A 161 -30.74 0.90 -11.65
N GLN A 162 -31.08 1.26 -12.88
CA GLN A 162 -32.48 1.28 -13.33
C GLN A 162 -32.98 -0.13 -13.61
N GLN A 163 -34.12 -0.47 -13.03
CA GLN A 163 -34.79 -1.76 -13.17
C GLN A 163 -35.68 -1.78 -14.43
N GLY A 164 -36.16 -2.97 -14.79
CA GLY A 164 -37.04 -3.15 -15.95
C GLY A 164 -38.39 -2.43 -15.86
N ASP A 165 -38.85 -2.10 -14.64
CA ASP A 165 -40.06 -1.32 -14.39
C ASP A 165 -39.82 0.21 -14.37
N GLY A 166 -38.57 0.64 -14.61
CA GLY A 166 -38.17 2.04 -14.61
C GLY A 166 -37.79 2.60 -13.24
N SER A 167 -37.96 1.85 -12.14
CA SER A 167 -37.49 2.23 -10.81
C SER A 167 -35.96 2.22 -10.74
N TRP A 168 -35.40 2.98 -9.79
CA TRP A 168 -33.96 3.02 -9.55
C TRP A 168 -33.66 2.45 -8.17
N VAL A 169 -32.74 1.48 -8.11
CA VAL A 169 -32.36 0.78 -6.88
C VAL A 169 -30.85 0.92 -6.70
N LEU A 170 -30.42 1.13 -5.45
CA LEU A 170 -29.01 1.09 -5.10
C LEU A 170 -28.55 -0.37 -5.10
N MET A 171 -27.67 -0.72 -6.03
CA MET A 171 -27.04 -2.03 -6.16
C MET A 171 -25.53 -1.84 -6.00
N ASP A 172 -25.12 -1.63 -4.76
CA ASP A 172 -23.74 -1.33 -4.34
C ASP A 172 -23.03 -2.52 -3.68
N HIS A 173 -23.65 -3.70 -3.72
CA HIS A 173 -23.08 -4.96 -3.25
C HIS A 173 -23.48 -6.08 -4.21
N ASP A 174 -22.54 -6.99 -4.45
CA ASP A 174 -22.85 -8.29 -5.03
C ASP A 174 -23.34 -9.22 -3.92
N ARG A 175 -24.20 -10.19 -4.26
CA ARG A 175 -24.57 -11.25 -3.32
C ARG A 175 -23.45 -12.26 -3.29
N ASP A 176 -22.81 -12.41 -2.13
CA ASP A 176 -21.88 -13.50 -1.91
C ASP A 176 -22.68 -14.80 -1.75
N GLU A 177 -22.64 -15.68 -2.74
CA GLU A 177 -23.27 -17.02 -2.68
C GLU A 177 -22.45 -18.01 -1.82
N ASP A 178 -21.27 -17.61 -1.33
CA ASP A 178 -20.31 -18.47 -0.62
C ASP A 178 -20.40 -18.38 0.92
N ALA A 179 -21.62 -18.38 1.45
CA ALA A 179 -21.88 -18.53 2.88
C ALA A 179 -22.81 -19.73 3.14
N ASP A 180 -22.28 -20.94 2.95
CA ASP A 180 -22.69 -22.18 3.64
C ASP A 180 -21.53 -23.19 3.68
#